data_AF-A0AAP5IBH0-F1
#
_entry.id   AF-A0AAP5IBH0-F1
#
_cell.length_a   1.000
_cell.length_b   1.000
_cell.length_c   1.000
_cell.angle_alpha   90.00
_cell.angle_beta   90.00
_cell.angle_gamma   90.00
#
_symmetry.space_group_name_H-M   'P 1'
#
loop_
_entity.id
_entity.type
_entity.pdbx_description
1 polymer ?
#
loop_
_entity_poly.entity_id
_entity_poly.type
_entity_poly.pdbx_seq_one_letter_code
_entity_poly.pdbx_strand_id
1 'polypeptide(L)' 'MSQQNDLVKYLSLAPVLLFVNLSLTAVLLILFNYWFPDLLFHPLP' A
#
# COMPACT_ATOMS: atom_id res chain seq x y z
N MET A 1 -9.11 28.42 -9.81
CA MET A 1 -8.31 27.53 -8.92
C MET A 1 -6.89 27.45 -9.47
N SER A 2 -5.88 27.28 -8.62
CA SER A 2 -4.50 27.00 -9.07
C SER A 2 -4.40 25.54 -9.52
N GLN A 3 -3.64 25.27 -10.57
CA GLN A 3 -3.41 23.93 -11.15
C GLN A 3 -3.01 22.86 -10.10
N GLN A 4 -2.27 23.27 -9.06
CA GLN A 4 -1.85 22.39 -7.97
C GLN A 4 -3.03 21.84 -7.16
N ASN A 5 -4.07 22.64 -6.94
CA ASN A 5 -5.24 22.22 -6.16
C ASN A 5 -6.07 21.17 -6.92
N ASP A 6 -6.12 21.25 -8.24
CA ASP A 6 -6.85 20.29 -9.07
C ASP A 6 -6.13 18.92 -9.11
N LEU A 7 -4.79 18.91 -9.08
CA LEU A 7 -4.02 17.68 -8.95
C LEU A 7 -4.25 16.99 -7.60
N VAL A 8 -4.17 17.73 -6.48
CA VAL A 8 -4.42 17.17 -5.15
C VAL A 8 -5.85 16.63 -5.05
N LYS A 9 -6.82 17.33 -5.64
CA LYS A 9 -8.22 16.88 -5.71
C LYS A 9 -8.35 15.55 -6.47
N TYR A 10 -7.65 15.40 -7.59
CA TYR A 10 -7.61 14.14 -8.33
C TYR A 10 -6.95 13.01 -7.52
N LEU A 11 -5.80 13.28 -6.89
CA LEU A 11 -5.10 12.30 -6.05
C LEU A 11 -5.91 11.87 -4.82
N SER A 12 -6.81 12.73 -4.35
CA SER A 12 -7.71 12.47 -3.22
C SER A 12 -8.97 11.70 -3.61
N LEU A 13 -9.17 11.36 -4.89
CA LEU A 13 -10.32 10.55 -5.31
C LEU A 13 -10.24 9.16 -4.67
N ALA A 14 -11.38 8.65 -4.20
CA ALA A 14 -11.49 7.34 -3.55
C ALA A 14 -10.80 6.19 -4.31
N PRO A 15 -10.97 6.01 -5.63
CA PRO A 15 -10.27 4.96 -6.36
C PRO A 15 -8.74 5.16 -6.42
N VAL A 16 -8.26 6.41 -6.44
CA VAL A 16 -6.82 6.71 -6.47
C VAL A 16 -6.17 6.43 -5.13
N LEU A 17 -6.80 6.88 -4.04
CA LEU A 17 -6.35 6.57 -2.68
C LEU A 17 -6.40 5.06 -2.40
N LEU A 18 -7.45 4.37 -2.85
CA LEU A 18 -7.55 2.92 -2.74
C LEU A 18 -6.40 2.21 -3.45
N PHE A 19 -6.05 2.64 -4.67
CA PHE A 19 -4.93 2.06 -5.40
C PHE A 19 -3.59 2.29 -4.69
N VAL A 20 -3.34 3.49 -4.16
CA VAL A 20 -2.14 3.79 -3.37
C VAL A 20 -2.10 2.91 -2.11
N ASN A 21 -3.21 2.79 -1.38
CA ASN A 21 -3.28 1.97 -0.17
C ASN A 21 -3.02 0.49 -0.45
N LEU A 22 -3.64 -0.07 -1.50
CA LEU A 22 -3.43 -1.46 -1.91
C LEU A 22 -2.00 -1.69 -2.41
N SER A 23 -1.40 -0.72 -3.11
CA SER A 23 -0.01 -0.80 -3.56
C SER A 23 0.95 -0.85 -2.36
N LEU A 24 0.74 0.01 -1.37
CA LEU A 24 1.53 0.00 -0.12
C LEU A 24 1.34 -1.31 0.65
N THR A 25 0.10 -1.77 0.79
CA THR A 25 -0.22 -3.03 1.46
C THR A 25 0.44 -4.21 0.74
N ALA A 26 0.38 -4.26 -0.59
CA ALA A 26 0.98 -5.30 -1.39
C ALA A 26 2.51 -5.31 -1.23
N VAL A 27 3.17 -4.15 -1.34
CA VAL A 27 4.63 -4.05 -1.14
C VAL A 27 5.02 -4.51 0.26
N LEU A 28 4.27 -4.13 1.30
CA LEU A 28 4.52 -4.57 2.67
C LEU A 28 4.44 -6.10 2.77
N LEU A 29 3.38 -6.70 2.23
CA LEU A 29 3.20 -8.15 2.24
C LEU A 29 4.27 -8.88 1.42
N ILE A 30 4.64 -8.35 0.25
CA ILE A 30 5.68 -8.92 -0.61
C ILE A 30 7.02 -8.89 0.11
N LEU A 31 7.41 -7.75 0.69
CA LEU A 31 8.67 -7.65 1.41
C LEU A 31 8.65 -8.55 2.64
N PHE A 32 7.56 -8.60 3.41
CA PHE A 32 7.45 -9.49 4.54
C PHE A 32 7.67 -10.97 4.15
N ASN A 33 7.03 -11.44 3.08
CA ASN A 33 7.23 -12.80 2.57
C ASN A 33 8.60 -12.98 1.88
N TYR A 34 9.25 -11.93 1.37
CA TYR A 34 10.62 -12.03 0.87
C TYR A 34 11.63 -12.24 2.01
N TRP A 35 11.46 -11.55 3.13
CA TRP A 35 12.34 -11.66 4.30
C TRP A 35 12.01 -12.89 5.16
N PHE A 36 10.73 -13.32 5.19
CA PHE A 36 10.25 -14.47 5.96
C PHE A 36 9.34 -15.38 5.11
N PRO A 37 9.91 -16.12 4.13
CA PRO A 37 9.16 -16.82 3.08
C PRO A 37 8.31 -18.02 3.54
N ASP A 38 8.62 -18.61 4.69
CA ASP A 38 8.03 -19.89 5.11
C ASP A 38 7.34 -19.80 6.49
N LEU A 39 6.63 -18.70 6.74
CA LEU A 39 5.83 -18.51 7.96
C LEU A 39 4.47 -19.20 7.89
N LEU A 40 4.48 -20.53 7.85
CA LEU A 40 3.25 -21.32 7.98
C LEU A 40 2.66 -21.23 9.40
N PHE A 41 3.51 -21.05 10.41
CA PHE A 41 3.14 -20.88 11.81
C PHE A 41 4.03 -19.82 12.47
N HIS A 42 3.54 -19.18 13.53
CA HIS A 42 4.38 -18.34 14.38
C HIS A 42 5.34 -19.23 15.18
N PRO A 43 6.63 -18.86 15.32
CA PRO A 43 7.57 -19.65 16.13
C PRO A 43 7.06 -19.75 17.58
N LEU A 44 7.09 -20.97 18.12
CA LEU A 44 6.78 -21.22 19.53
C LEU A 44 7.98 -20.80 20.39
N PRO A 45 7.75 -20.28 21.61
CA PRO A 45 8.81 -19.86 22.53
C PRO A 45 9.67 -21.02 23.01
#